data_AF-A0A5C5FNS6-F1
#
_entry.id   AF-A0A5C5FNS6-F1
#
_cell.length_a   1.000
_cell.length_b   1.000
_cell.length_c   1.000
_cell.angle_alpha   90.00
_cell.angle_beta   90.00
_cell.angle_gamma   90.00
#
_symmetry.space_group_name_H-M   'P 1'
#
loop_
_entity.id
_entity.type
_entity.pdbx_description
1 polymer ?
#
loop_
_entity_poly.entity_id
_entity_poly.type
_entity_poly.pdbx_seq_one_letter_code
_entity_poly.pdbx_strand_id
1 'polypeptide(L)'
;MHLPSLLPLTFLSVCATTALAHAAPPNPDQLYALQKSAQSVAAAEATPAVRRTASRSNRSGESVVRRHHYIQGMHHGRGMEKRSVERRQPAGSQRLGGRDEDLRERERERKRRSVVDSSSTVDDLERRDDLEARASEQYPLASSGSASYWRGVSSYYLHSLYDSDRADVLDAIKGAGFKVVRIFVASVGANNKGSSNRAVNDVEPFAVGTYDDTVLELIDQLMVDCKQRGLKLMIALSDRYALGFWSTDSYATQLNIVAAGSSGVQKVANAASFYTNAWAIQKFENRLSHIMNHRNSFLGGQKWADLDEVIYAVEPQNEPQGHMAMASSTWACDRAHYLKSLISSNIKVSSGGGITTSSSLGSWATGCSAFDVVSVHDYGTSASATAGALAAAKAAHPGKEIIMGEWGMAGANKAAIISQFVNAFKAQGISNMFWQITKPGAGARDFEVWTGEAAWKALTGQAFTVDAAPAETTSKKAATAAASSSSKAAAPWSKAAASSSSKASASFSKVESSRVGTTTTKAQWASATSAFSSYVAKASSFAEEGKSRAASAYSVAATKVESAAAEATSVAASVWSDAAAGQRQAIVSSLKGARA
;
A
#
# COMPACT_ATOMS: atom_id res chain seq x y z
N MET A 1 -55.80 39.10 -16.26
CA MET A 1 -55.22 38.18 -17.27
C MET A 1 -54.46 37.09 -16.54
N HIS A 2 -54.88 35.85 -16.75
CA HIS A 2 -54.42 34.65 -16.06
C HIS A 2 -52.96 34.30 -16.40
N LEU A 3 -52.16 34.03 -15.37
CA LEU A 3 -50.93 33.26 -15.46
C LEU A 3 -51.10 32.01 -14.58
N PRO A 4 -50.87 30.79 -15.09
CA PRO A 4 -50.89 29.60 -14.25
C PRO A 4 -49.51 29.29 -13.67
N SER A 5 -49.55 28.88 -12.42
CA SER A 5 -48.51 28.24 -11.61
C SER A 5 -48.10 26.87 -12.16
N LEU A 6 -46.80 26.58 -12.23
CA LEU A 6 -46.26 25.23 -12.43
C LEU A 6 -45.52 24.76 -11.16
N LEU A 7 -46.00 23.66 -10.60
CA LEU A 7 -45.38 22.83 -9.56
C LEU A 7 -44.26 21.95 -10.16
N PRO A 8 -43.26 21.51 -9.36
CA PRO A 8 -42.23 20.58 -9.82
C PRO A 8 -42.67 19.11 -9.63
N LEU A 9 -42.44 18.29 -10.66
CA LEU A 9 -42.56 16.84 -10.65
C LEU A 9 -41.26 16.22 -10.11
N THR A 10 -41.34 15.63 -8.94
CA THR A 10 -40.38 14.64 -8.41
C THR A 10 -41.10 13.31 -8.19
N PHE A 11 -40.37 12.20 -8.34
CA PHE A 11 -40.72 10.78 -8.18
C PHE A 11 -41.05 10.01 -9.46
N LEU A 12 -40.05 9.26 -9.96
CA LEU A 12 -40.14 7.82 -10.30
C LEU A 12 -38.83 7.36 -10.94
N SER A 13 -37.97 6.67 -10.18
CA SER A 13 -37.21 5.48 -10.63
C SER A 13 -36.19 5.07 -9.57
N VAL A 14 -36.65 4.36 -8.54
CA VAL A 14 -35.81 3.54 -7.66
C VAL A 14 -36.51 2.19 -7.61
N CYS A 15 -35.99 1.20 -8.35
CA CYS A 15 -36.18 -0.25 -8.13
C CYS A 15 -35.50 -1.04 -9.26
N ALA A 16 -34.16 -1.08 -9.30
CA ALA A 16 -33.40 -2.05 -10.12
C ALA A 16 -31.93 -2.25 -9.71
N THR A 17 -31.57 -2.16 -8.42
CA THR A 17 -30.14 -2.22 -8.00
C THR A 17 -29.85 -3.09 -6.76
N THR A 18 -30.69 -4.06 -6.41
CA THR A 18 -30.53 -4.86 -5.18
C THR A 18 -30.13 -6.33 -5.38
N ALA A 19 -29.31 -6.66 -6.40
CA ALA A 19 -28.82 -8.03 -6.58
C ALA A 19 -27.34 -8.19 -7.01
N LEU A 20 -26.48 -7.18 -6.83
CA LEU A 20 -25.04 -7.27 -7.17
C LEU A 20 -24.08 -6.75 -6.07
N ALA A 21 -24.57 -6.51 -4.86
CA ALA A 21 -23.82 -5.79 -3.82
C ALA A 21 -22.91 -6.64 -2.92
N HIS A 22 -22.59 -7.91 -3.23
CA HIS A 22 -21.82 -8.79 -2.32
C HIS A 22 -20.57 -9.45 -2.93
N ALA A 23 -20.09 -8.99 -4.08
CA ALA A 23 -18.72 -9.32 -4.50
C ALA A 23 -17.77 -8.21 -4.03
N ALA A 24 -16.74 -8.56 -3.25
CA ALA A 24 -15.65 -7.64 -2.98
C ALA A 24 -15.04 -7.17 -4.32
N PRO A 25 -14.76 -5.87 -4.50
CA PRO A 25 -14.13 -5.39 -5.72
C PRO A 25 -12.78 -6.12 -5.94
N PRO A 26 -12.41 -6.44 -7.19
CA PRO A 26 -11.14 -7.10 -7.48
C PRO A 26 -9.96 -6.27 -6.96
N ASN A 27 -8.92 -6.97 -6.49
CA ASN A 27 -7.71 -6.34 -5.99
C ASN A 27 -7.14 -5.42 -7.10
N PRO A 28 -6.96 -4.11 -6.82
CA PRO A 28 -6.49 -3.14 -7.81
C PRO A 28 -5.11 -3.45 -8.39
N ASP A 29 -4.25 -4.16 -7.65
CA ASP A 29 -2.93 -4.58 -8.11
C ASP A 29 -3.04 -5.71 -9.14
N GLN A 30 -4.06 -6.57 -9.01
CA GLN A 30 -4.37 -7.55 -10.06
C GLN A 30 -4.86 -6.86 -11.33
N LEU A 31 -5.71 -5.83 -11.20
CA LEU A 31 -6.17 -5.04 -12.35
C LEU A 31 -5.02 -4.28 -13.01
N TYR A 32 -4.12 -3.72 -12.21
CA TYR A 32 -2.95 -3.00 -12.71
C TYR A 32 -1.92 -3.93 -13.36
N ALA A 33 -1.67 -5.11 -12.78
CA ALA A 33 -0.82 -6.15 -13.36
C ALA A 33 -1.37 -6.67 -14.70
N LEU A 34 -2.69 -6.85 -14.79
CA LEU A 34 -3.37 -7.18 -16.05
C LEU A 34 -3.24 -6.06 -17.10
N GLN A 35 -3.42 -4.80 -16.69
CA GLN A 35 -3.29 -3.64 -17.56
C GLN A 35 -1.85 -3.44 -18.06
N LYS A 36 -0.85 -3.62 -17.20
CA LYS A 36 0.58 -3.56 -17.56
C LYS A 36 0.98 -4.68 -18.50
N SER A 37 0.49 -5.90 -18.26
CA SER A 37 0.73 -7.05 -19.14
C SER A 37 0.20 -6.80 -20.55
N ALA A 38 -0.99 -6.21 -20.66
CA ALA A 38 -1.56 -5.79 -21.94
C ALA A 38 -0.71 -4.70 -22.64
N GLN A 39 -0.20 -3.72 -21.88
CA GLN A 39 0.66 -2.66 -22.41
C GLN A 39 2.04 -3.15 -22.87
N SER A 40 2.66 -4.09 -22.16
CA SER A 40 3.96 -4.66 -22.56
C SER A 40 3.88 -5.51 -23.82
N VAL A 41 2.75 -6.20 -24.03
CA VAL A 41 2.50 -6.96 -25.28
C VAL A 41 2.31 -5.99 -26.45
N ALA A 42 1.55 -4.90 -26.25
CA ALA A 42 1.38 -3.87 -27.28
C ALA A 42 2.70 -3.17 -27.65
N ALA A 43 3.61 -2.96 -26.69
CA ALA A 43 4.92 -2.35 -26.95
C ALA A 43 5.89 -3.30 -27.69
N ALA A 44 5.78 -4.61 -27.49
CA ALA A 44 6.58 -5.61 -28.21
C ALA A 44 6.17 -5.73 -29.70
N GLU A 45 4.89 -5.50 -30.01
CA GLU A 45 4.38 -5.51 -31.39
C GLU A 45 4.67 -4.22 -32.17
N ALA A 46 5.08 -3.14 -31.49
CA ALA A 46 5.33 -1.83 -32.11
C ALA A 46 6.78 -1.61 -32.61
N THR A 47 7.57 -2.67 -32.79
CA THR A 47 8.94 -2.54 -33.32
C THR A 47 8.92 -2.40 -34.85
N PRO A 48 9.28 -1.24 -35.46
CA PRO A 48 9.24 -1.12 -36.91
C PRO A 48 10.44 -1.81 -37.54
N ALA A 49 10.19 -2.59 -38.60
CA ALA A 49 11.24 -3.14 -39.46
C ALA A 49 12.12 -2.01 -40.03
N VAL A 50 13.42 -2.08 -39.73
CA VAL A 50 14.45 -1.16 -40.22
C VAL A 50 14.57 -1.31 -41.74
N ARG A 51 14.06 -0.32 -42.48
CA ARG A 51 14.29 -0.18 -43.92
C ARG A 51 15.59 0.59 -44.14
N ARG A 52 16.63 -0.12 -44.57
CA ARG A 52 17.93 0.44 -45.02
C ARG A 52 17.70 1.47 -46.13
N THR A 53 18.05 2.73 -45.87
CA THR A 53 18.32 3.73 -46.92
C THR A 53 19.69 4.34 -46.65
N ALA A 54 20.52 4.35 -47.68
CA ALA A 54 21.89 4.83 -47.65
C ALA A 54 21.91 6.37 -47.55
N SER A 55 22.63 6.92 -46.57
CA SER A 55 22.91 8.35 -46.48
C SER A 55 24.30 8.66 -47.05
N ARG A 56 24.29 9.62 -47.98
CA ARG A 56 25.44 10.24 -48.61
C ARG A 56 25.92 11.37 -47.70
N SER A 57 27.23 11.48 -47.57
CA SER A 57 27.94 12.46 -46.74
C SER A 57 27.62 13.91 -47.12
N ASN A 58 27.58 14.79 -46.11
CA ASN A 58 28.15 16.12 -46.27
C ASN A 58 28.61 16.75 -44.94
N ARG A 59 29.81 17.32 -45.01
CA ARG A 59 30.55 18.06 -43.98
C ARG A 59 30.10 19.52 -43.90
N SER A 60 30.25 20.10 -42.71
CA SER A 60 30.49 21.51 -42.32
C SER A 60 29.64 21.80 -41.08
N GLY A 61 30.06 22.56 -40.07
CA GLY A 61 31.25 23.35 -39.81
C GLY A 61 31.10 23.89 -38.38
N GLU A 62 32.22 24.28 -37.79
CA GLU A 62 32.37 24.84 -36.45
C GLU A 62 31.50 26.09 -36.22
N SER A 63 31.08 26.34 -34.97
CA SER A 63 31.43 27.60 -34.31
C SER A 63 31.23 27.55 -32.79
N VAL A 64 32.26 28.05 -32.13
CA VAL A 64 32.39 28.36 -30.71
C VAL A 64 31.80 29.74 -30.44
N VAL A 65 30.96 29.90 -29.41
CA VAL A 65 30.73 31.21 -28.79
C VAL A 65 30.70 31.07 -27.27
N ARG A 66 31.77 31.55 -26.64
CA ARG A 66 31.80 32.02 -25.24
C ARG A 66 31.19 33.41 -25.17
N ARG A 67 30.43 33.72 -24.12
CA ARG A 67 30.38 35.08 -23.53
C ARG A 67 30.15 35.04 -22.02
N HIS A 68 31.09 35.65 -21.30
CA HIS A 68 30.93 36.22 -19.96
C HIS A 68 30.34 37.63 -20.06
N HIS A 69 29.62 38.07 -19.02
CA HIS A 69 29.70 39.36 -18.28
C HIS A 69 28.55 39.35 -17.23
N TYR A 70 28.74 39.46 -15.91
CA TYR A 70 29.25 40.52 -15.01
C TYR A 70 28.20 41.59 -14.59
N ILE A 71 27.88 41.55 -13.28
CA ILE A 71 27.69 42.64 -12.30
C ILE A 71 26.37 43.46 -12.13
N GLN A 72 26.13 43.76 -10.83
CA GLN A 72 25.30 44.78 -10.15
C GLN A 72 23.78 44.48 -10.07
N GLY A 73 23.09 44.53 -8.92
CA GLY A 73 23.37 45.15 -7.62
C GLY A 73 22.45 46.36 -7.42
N MET A 74 21.31 46.20 -6.72
CA MET A 74 20.55 47.32 -6.15
C MET A 74 19.80 46.91 -4.88
N HIS A 75 20.01 47.73 -3.85
CA HIS A 75 19.31 47.77 -2.56
C HIS A 75 18.17 48.80 -2.58
N HIS A 76 17.27 48.63 -1.59
CA HIS A 76 16.35 49.60 -0.96
C HIS A 76 14.89 49.67 -1.45
N GLY A 77 13.99 49.55 -0.46
CA GLY A 77 12.56 49.87 -0.58
C GLY A 77 11.79 49.50 0.68
N ARG A 78 11.96 50.28 1.77
CA ARG A 78 11.10 50.25 2.96
C ARG A 78 9.70 50.75 2.61
N GLY A 79 8.67 50.13 3.20
CA GLY A 79 7.30 50.65 3.23
C GLY A 79 6.50 49.99 4.35
N MET A 80 6.68 50.47 5.59
CA MET A 80 5.79 50.16 6.70
C MET A 80 4.52 51.00 6.57
N GLU A 81 3.36 50.36 6.53
CA GLU A 81 2.08 51.04 6.72
C GLU A 81 1.36 50.48 7.94
N LYS A 82 1.06 51.39 8.86
CA LYS A 82 0.34 51.16 10.12
C LYS A 82 -1.15 51.02 9.82
N ARG A 83 -1.80 49.97 10.34
CA ARG A 83 -3.26 49.96 10.50
C ARG A 83 -3.66 49.73 11.96
N SER A 84 -4.11 50.84 12.55
CA SER A 84 -5.25 51.02 13.44
C SER A 84 -5.82 49.78 14.15
N VAL A 85 -5.59 49.76 15.45
CA VAL A 85 -6.30 48.97 16.47
C VAL A 85 -7.68 49.60 16.68
N GLU A 86 -8.75 48.88 16.35
CA GLU A 86 -10.11 49.25 16.73
C GLU A 86 -10.58 48.42 17.92
N ARG A 87 -10.90 49.15 18.99
CA ARG A 87 -11.42 48.68 20.27
C ARG A 87 -12.91 48.33 20.09
N ARG A 88 -13.32 47.11 20.39
CA ARG A 88 -14.73 46.80 20.72
C ARG A 88 -14.82 46.04 22.04
N GLN A 89 -15.65 46.56 22.93
CA GLN A 89 -16.02 46.00 24.23
C GLN A 89 -16.94 44.78 24.10
N PRO A 90 -17.05 43.94 25.15
CA PRO A 90 -17.67 42.63 25.08
C PRO A 90 -19.16 42.66 25.46
N ALA A 91 -19.93 41.76 24.85
CA ALA A 91 -21.27 41.40 25.30
C ALA A 91 -21.41 39.86 25.29
N GLY A 92 -22.02 39.32 26.34
CA GLY A 92 -22.59 37.95 26.31
C GLY A 92 -21.91 36.93 27.21
N SER A 93 -22.19 37.00 28.51
CA SER A 93 -22.01 35.90 29.46
C SER A 93 -23.13 34.88 29.27
N GLN A 94 -22.82 33.62 28.95
CA GLN A 94 -23.71 32.48 29.22
C GLN A 94 -22.93 31.14 29.20
N ARG A 95 -23.04 30.42 30.33
CA ARG A 95 -22.85 28.97 30.55
C ARG A 95 -21.43 28.38 30.42
N LEU A 96 -20.69 28.43 31.53
CA LEU A 96 -19.64 27.45 31.86
C LEU A 96 -20.11 26.64 33.07
N GLY A 97 -20.52 25.39 32.83
CA GLY A 97 -20.89 24.44 33.88
C GLY A 97 -20.43 23.00 33.62
N GLY A 98 -19.63 22.76 32.58
CA GLY A 98 -19.23 21.40 32.17
C GLY A 98 -17.75 21.07 32.29
N ARG A 99 -16.89 22.03 32.67
CA ARG A 99 -15.42 21.83 32.65
C ARG A 99 -14.84 21.32 33.98
N ASP A 100 -15.55 21.52 35.09
CA ASP A 100 -15.09 21.10 36.42
C ASP A 100 -15.46 19.65 36.77
N GLU A 101 -16.48 19.06 36.14
CA GLU A 101 -16.79 17.64 36.33
C GLU A 101 -15.76 16.74 35.62
N ASP A 102 -15.33 17.12 34.41
CA ASP A 102 -14.38 16.33 33.62
C ASP A 102 -12.97 16.29 34.27
N LEU A 103 -12.60 17.36 34.98
CA LEU A 103 -11.37 17.40 35.77
C LEU A 103 -11.47 16.55 37.06
N ARG A 104 -12.63 16.55 37.72
CA ARG A 104 -12.87 15.72 38.92
C ARG A 104 -12.96 14.23 38.59
N GLU A 105 -13.47 13.88 37.42
CA GLU A 105 -13.53 12.50 36.94
C GLU A 105 -12.14 11.97 36.60
N ARG A 106 -11.30 12.76 35.89
CA ARG A 106 -9.89 12.43 35.64
C ARG A 106 -9.07 12.26 36.93
N GLU A 107 -9.35 13.06 37.95
CA GLU A 107 -8.65 12.97 39.24
C GLU A 107 -9.10 11.74 40.05
N ARG A 108 -10.38 11.35 39.96
CA ARG A 108 -10.89 10.09 40.53
C ARG A 108 -10.30 8.86 39.85
N GLU A 109 -10.13 8.91 38.53
CA GLU A 109 -9.54 7.82 37.76
C GLU A 109 -8.03 7.68 38.02
N ARG A 110 -7.33 8.80 38.20
CA ARG A 110 -5.92 8.82 38.65
C ARG A 110 -5.77 8.20 40.06
N LYS A 111 -6.67 8.50 40.99
CA LYS A 111 -6.66 7.89 42.32
C LYS A 111 -6.97 6.39 42.28
N ARG A 112 -7.90 5.94 41.42
CA ARG A 112 -8.19 4.51 41.21
C ARG A 112 -6.98 3.74 40.68
N ARG A 113 -6.20 4.32 39.76
CA ARG A 113 -4.97 3.69 39.25
C ARG A 113 -3.87 3.57 40.31
N SER A 114 -3.75 4.55 41.23
CA SER A 114 -2.73 4.49 42.29
C SER A 114 -3.00 3.43 43.37
N VAL A 115 -4.25 2.96 43.52
CA VAL A 115 -4.62 1.96 44.54
C VAL A 115 -4.47 0.53 44.02
N VAL A 116 -4.39 0.32 42.70
CA VAL A 116 -4.22 -1.01 42.09
C VAL A 116 -2.75 -1.43 42.00
N ASP A 117 -1.81 -0.49 42.19
CA ASP A 117 -0.35 -0.74 42.05
C ASP A 117 0.34 -1.11 43.38
N SER A 118 -0.42 -1.39 44.44
CA SER A 118 0.11 -1.69 45.79
C SER A 118 -0.05 -3.16 46.21
N SER A 119 -0.42 -4.06 45.30
CA SER A 119 -0.58 -5.49 45.63
C SER A 119 -0.03 -6.46 44.57
N SER A 120 1.10 -6.17 43.94
CA SER A 120 1.87 -7.20 43.25
C SER A 120 2.97 -7.74 44.17
N THR A 121 2.92 -9.05 44.35
CA THR A 121 3.74 -9.85 45.24
C THR A 121 5.17 -10.01 44.70
N VAL A 122 6.06 -10.37 45.62
CA VAL A 122 7.52 -10.56 45.46
C VAL A 122 7.93 -11.46 44.27
N ASP A 123 7.01 -12.26 43.70
CA ASP A 123 7.24 -13.10 42.51
C ASP A 123 7.46 -12.33 41.19
N ASP A 124 6.99 -11.08 41.06
CA ASP A 124 7.16 -10.31 39.80
C ASP A 124 8.54 -9.66 39.64
N LEU A 125 9.32 -9.56 40.73
CA LEU A 125 10.67 -9.00 40.69
C LEU A 125 11.70 -10.04 40.22
N GLU A 126 11.60 -11.30 40.65
CA GLU A 126 12.49 -12.37 40.18
C GLU A 126 12.31 -12.64 38.68
N ARG A 127 11.08 -12.46 38.16
CA ARG A 127 10.78 -12.62 36.73
C ARG A 127 11.33 -11.49 35.84
N ARG A 128 11.58 -10.30 36.42
CA ARG A 128 12.21 -9.16 35.74
C ARG A 128 13.73 -9.32 35.64
N ASP A 129 14.36 -9.80 36.70
CA ASP A 129 15.81 -10.01 36.73
C ASP A 129 16.24 -11.15 35.78
N ASP A 130 15.41 -12.19 35.62
CA ASP A 130 15.65 -13.27 34.64
C ASP A 130 15.50 -12.82 33.17
N LEU A 131 14.71 -11.76 32.91
CA LEU A 131 14.52 -11.20 31.57
C LEU A 131 15.66 -10.26 31.16
N GLU A 132 16.22 -9.49 32.10
CA GLU A 132 17.43 -8.69 31.86
C GLU A 132 18.67 -9.58 31.68
N ALA A 133 18.77 -10.68 32.43
CA ALA A 133 19.85 -11.65 32.26
C ALA A 133 19.82 -12.33 30.87
N ARG A 134 18.62 -12.61 30.31
CA ARG A 134 18.47 -13.17 28.96
C ARG A 134 18.61 -12.15 27.83
N ALA A 135 18.45 -10.85 28.09
CA ALA A 135 18.72 -9.80 27.11
C ALA A 135 20.22 -9.55 26.88
N SER A 136 21.09 -10.11 27.73
CA SER A 136 22.55 -9.96 27.66
C SER A 136 23.25 -10.93 26.70
N GLU A 137 22.56 -11.94 26.15
CA GLU A 137 23.02 -12.68 24.97
C GLU A 137 22.78 -11.83 23.70
N GLN A 138 23.49 -10.71 23.63
CA GLN A 138 23.66 -9.96 22.39
C GLN A 138 24.38 -10.86 21.39
N TYR A 139 23.65 -11.42 20.43
CA TYR A 139 24.26 -11.83 19.17
C TYR A 139 24.85 -10.57 18.53
N PRO A 140 26.18 -10.44 18.43
CA PRO A 140 26.74 -9.35 17.65
C PRO A 140 26.30 -9.61 16.22
N LEU A 141 25.52 -8.70 15.64
CA LEU A 141 25.46 -8.57 14.18
C LEU A 141 26.84 -8.05 13.76
N ALA A 142 27.82 -8.95 13.80
CA ALA A 142 29.21 -8.63 13.53
C ALA A 142 29.33 -8.18 12.09
N SER A 143 29.75 -6.93 11.96
CA SER A 143 30.30 -6.32 10.76
C SER A 143 31.47 -7.17 10.24
N SER A 144 31.23 -8.00 9.24
CA SER A 144 32.29 -8.54 8.37
C SER A 144 31.73 -8.87 6.98
N GLY A 145 32.21 -8.13 5.97
CA GLY A 145 32.23 -8.40 4.52
C GLY A 145 31.17 -9.32 3.92
N SER A 146 30.34 -8.76 3.03
CA SER A 146 29.11 -9.34 2.43
C SER A 146 27.89 -9.13 3.32
N ALA A 147 26.95 -8.28 2.87
CA ALA A 147 25.63 -8.18 3.51
C ALA A 147 25.01 -9.58 3.52
N SER A 148 25.05 -10.24 4.69
CA SER A 148 24.54 -11.58 4.88
C SER A 148 23.06 -11.60 4.52
N TYR A 149 22.65 -12.52 3.66
CA TYR A 149 21.24 -12.76 3.35
C TYR A 149 20.40 -12.82 4.64
N TRP A 150 19.34 -12.04 4.70
CA TRP A 150 18.38 -12.03 5.80
C TRP A 150 16.95 -11.96 5.25
N ARG A 151 15.97 -12.40 6.05
CA ARG A 151 14.55 -12.28 5.73
C ARG A 151 13.88 -11.31 6.68
N GLY A 152 12.96 -10.51 6.16
CA GLY A 152 12.06 -9.67 6.92
C GLY A 152 10.63 -9.84 6.47
N VAL A 153 9.75 -9.01 7.01
CA VAL A 153 8.34 -8.95 6.65
C VAL A 153 7.83 -7.52 6.77
N SER A 154 6.76 -7.20 6.04
CA SER A 154 6.01 -5.96 6.22
C SER A 154 4.79 -6.21 7.10
N SER A 155 4.44 -5.20 7.90
CA SER A 155 3.15 -5.09 8.59
C SER A 155 2.94 -3.61 8.88
N TYR A 156 2.40 -2.88 7.91
CA TYR A 156 2.58 -1.42 7.85
C TYR A 156 2.05 -0.66 9.08
N TYR A 157 1.09 -1.25 9.78
CA TYR A 157 0.40 -0.68 10.93
C TYR A 157 0.68 -1.44 12.24
N LEU A 158 1.74 -2.25 12.32
CA LEU A 158 2.01 -3.11 13.48
C LEU A 158 2.03 -2.38 14.83
N HIS A 159 2.50 -1.12 14.83
CA HIS A 159 2.54 -0.25 16.01
C HIS A 159 1.13 0.04 16.58
N SER A 160 0.07 -0.09 15.77
CA SER A 160 -1.31 0.16 16.15
C SER A 160 -2.04 -1.09 16.68
N LEU A 161 -1.44 -2.28 16.65
CA LEU A 161 -2.01 -3.45 17.33
C LEU A 161 -2.01 -3.25 18.85
N TYR A 162 -3.01 -3.80 19.54
CA TYR A 162 -2.98 -3.92 21.00
C TYR A 162 -1.82 -4.84 21.42
N ASP A 163 -1.32 -4.61 22.64
CA ASP A 163 -0.04 -5.17 23.10
C ASP A 163 0.04 -6.70 22.98
N SER A 164 -1.03 -7.42 23.32
CA SER A 164 -1.06 -8.89 23.20
C SER A 164 -0.92 -9.37 21.76
N ASP A 165 -1.66 -8.76 20.83
CA ASP A 165 -1.60 -9.17 19.42
C ASP A 165 -0.32 -8.70 18.75
N ARG A 166 0.21 -7.55 19.15
CA ARG A 166 1.53 -7.08 18.71
C ARG A 166 2.64 -8.02 19.16
N ALA A 167 2.61 -8.45 20.43
CA ALA A 167 3.53 -9.45 20.97
C ALA A 167 3.45 -10.77 20.21
N ASP A 168 2.24 -11.31 19.98
CA ASP A 168 2.04 -12.55 19.23
C ASP A 168 2.61 -12.47 17.81
N VAL A 169 2.37 -11.36 17.11
CA VAL A 169 2.92 -11.13 15.76
C VAL A 169 4.44 -11.08 15.80
N LEU A 170 5.03 -10.32 16.73
CA LEU A 170 6.49 -10.20 16.84
C LEU A 170 7.16 -11.51 17.27
N ASP A 171 6.53 -12.29 18.14
CA ASP A 171 7.03 -13.61 18.57
C ASP A 171 6.95 -14.63 17.44
N ALA A 172 5.89 -14.62 16.62
CA ALA A 172 5.82 -15.41 15.40
C ALA A 172 6.93 -15.03 14.41
N ILE A 173 7.16 -13.72 14.21
CA ILE A 173 8.20 -13.20 13.33
C ILE A 173 9.60 -13.63 13.80
N LYS A 174 9.89 -13.44 15.10
CA LYS A 174 11.14 -13.88 15.74
C LYS A 174 11.33 -15.39 15.60
N GLY A 175 10.30 -16.18 15.95
CA GLY A 175 10.34 -17.64 15.90
C GLY A 175 10.56 -18.20 14.50
N ALA A 176 10.15 -17.48 13.46
CA ALA A 176 10.42 -17.82 12.06
C ALA A 176 11.82 -17.40 11.56
N GLY A 177 12.62 -16.73 12.41
CA GLY A 177 13.98 -16.29 12.10
C GLY A 177 14.05 -15.04 11.23
N PHE A 178 12.96 -14.28 11.09
CA PHE A 178 13.01 -12.96 10.46
C PHE A 178 13.80 -11.97 11.32
N LYS A 179 14.35 -10.93 10.69
CA LYS A 179 15.26 -9.96 11.33
C LYS A 179 14.77 -8.52 11.29
N VAL A 180 14.01 -8.17 10.26
CA VAL A 180 13.53 -6.79 10.05
C VAL A 180 12.03 -6.80 9.82
N VAL A 181 11.32 -5.85 10.45
CA VAL A 181 9.89 -5.59 10.21
C VAL A 181 9.74 -4.22 9.57
N ARG A 182 9.03 -4.14 8.44
CA ARG A 182 8.76 -2.87 7.75
C ARG A 182 7.39 -2.31 8.14
N ILE A 183 7.38 -1.04 8.55
CA ILE A 183 6.20 -0.29 9.03
C ILE A 183 6.12 1.09 8.40
N PHE A 184 4.95 1.74 8.46
CA PHE A 184 4.75 3.11 7.97
C PHE A 184 4.42 4.08 9.11
N VAL A 185 4.87 5.33 8.97
CA VAL A 185 4.31 6.48 9.68
C VAL A 185 3.17 7.03 8.82
N ALA A 186 1.97 6.52 9.07
CA ALA A 186 0.75 6.87 8.34
C ALA A 186 -0.48 6.66 9.22
N SER A 187 -1.59 7.33 8.87
CA SER A 187 -2.89 7.06 9.50
C SER A 187 -3.36 5.64 9.20
N VAL A 188 -3.99 5.00 10.17
CA VAL A 188 -4.67 3.71 9.98
C VAL A 188 -6.00 3.69 10.73
N GLY A 189 -7.05 3.15 10.09
CA GLY A 189 -8.35 2.96 10.71
C GLY A 189 -8.36 1.77 11.69
N ALA A 190 -9.30 1.75 12.63
CA ALA A 190 -9.46 0.63 13.54
C ALA A 190 -9.90 -0.65 12.80
N ASN A 191 -9.49 -1.81 13.32
CA ASN A 191 -9.80 -3.14 12.76
C ASN A 191 -9.41 -3.33 11.29
N ASN A 192 -8.38 -2.61 10.86
CA ASN A 192 -7.81 -2.70 9.53
C ASN A 192 -7.46 -4.16 9.19
N LYS A 193 -7.92 -4.61 8.02
CA LYS A 193 -7.74 -5.99 7.52
C LYS A 193 -8.23 -7.07 8.50
N GLY A 194 -9.21 -6.74 9.34
CA GLY A 194 -9.80 -7.66 10.32
C GLY A 194 -8.92 -7.92 11.54
N SER A 195 -7.82 -7.16 11.69
CA SER A 195 -6.97 -7.22 12.89
C SER A 195 -7.62 -6.50 14.08
N SER A 196 -6.99 -6.56 15.24
CA SER A 196 -7.44 -5.87 16.46
C SER A 196 -6.89 -4.45 16.59
N ASN A 197 -6.32 -3.85 15.53
CA ASN A 197 -5.62 -2.58 15.67
C ASN A 197 -6.55 -1.43 16.09
N ARG A 198 -6.01 -0.51 16.90
CA ARG A 198 -6.67 0.78 17.18
C ARG A 198 -6.48 1.73 16.00
N ALA A 199 -7.44 2.64 15.83
CA ALA A 199 -7.25 3.76 14.90
C ALA A 199 -6.14 4.66 15.43
N VAL A 200 -5.28 5.13 14.54
CA VAL A 200 -4.31 6.18 14.83
C VAL A 200 -4.20 7.12 13.64
N ASN A 201 -4.01 8.38 13.95
CA ASN A 201 -3.83 9.45 12.99
C ASN A 201 -2.45 9.40 12.33
N ASP A 202 -2.31 10.10 11.21
CA ASP A 202 -0.99 10.46 10.70
C ASP A 202 -0.32 11.47 11.65
N VAL A 203 1.00 11.66 11.56
CA VAL A 203 1.72 12.66 12.36
C VAL A 203 1.29 14.10 12.03
N GLU A 204 0.71 14.37 10.86
CA GLU A 204 0.14 15.68 10.50
C GLU A 204 -1.36 15.54 10.14
N PRO A 205 -2.23 15.22 11.12
CA PRO A 205 -3.59 14.74 10.84
C PRO A 205 -4.53 15.78 10.25
N PHE A 206 -4.36 17.04 10.66
CA PHE A 206 -5.30 18.11 10.31
C PHE A 206 -4.66 19.17 9.41
N ALA A 207 -3.38 19.45 9.60
CA ALA A 207 -2.66 20.47 8.86
C ALA A 207 -1.17 20.16 8.77
N VAL A 208 -0.59 20.42 7.60
CA VAL A 208 0.86 20.35 7.38
C VAL A 208 1.58 21.32 8.31
N GLY A 209 2.55 20.80 9.05
CA GLY A 209 3.32 21.51 10.08
C GLY A 209 2.71 21.53 11.47
N THR A 210 1.56 20.87 11.69
CA THR A 210 0.96 20.67 13.02
C THR A 210 1.05 19.20 13.38
N TYR A 211 1.93 18.88 14.34
CA TYR A 211 2.28 17.52 14.67
C TYR A 211 1.40 16.90 15.77
N ASP A 212 1.02 15.65 15.58
CA ASP A 212 0.40 14.74 16.55
C ASP A 212 1.31 13.51 16.70
N ASP A 213 2.08 13.47 17.79
CA ASP A 213 3.10 12.45 18.01
C ASP A 213 2.53 11.11 18.49
N THR A 214 1.21 10.97 18.62
CA THR A 214 0.57 9.72 19.07
C THR A 214 1.05 8.51 18.25
N VAL A 215 1.19 8.65 16.93
CA VAL A 215 1.71 7.56 16.08
C VAL A 215 3.18 7.26 16.35
N LEU A 216 3.98 8.28 16.67
CA LEU A 216 5.40 8.12 17.00
C LEU A 216 5.56 7.44 18.37
N GLU A 217 4.74 7.78 19.35
CA GLU A 217 4.73 7.12 20.67
C GLU A 217 4.34 5.63 20.58
N LEU A 218 3.42 5.27 19.68
CA LEU A 218 3.11 3.87 19.40
C LEU A 218 4.29 3.13 18.77
N ILE A 219 5.00 3.79 17.86
CA ILE A 219 6.20 3.24 17.24
C ILE A 219 7.35 3.16 18.27
N ASP A 220 7.45 4.10 19.21
CA ASP A 220 8.42 4.05 20.30
C ASP A 220 8.28 2.77 21.12
N GLN A 221 7.04 2.41 21.49
CA GLN A 221 6.77 1.15 22.18
C GLN A 221 7.10 -0.06 21.29
N LEU A 222 6.78 -0.02 20.00
CA LEU A 222 7.14 -1.08 19.07
C LEU A 222 8.67 -1.26 18.96
N MET A 223 9.46 -0.19 19.01
CA MET A 223 10.92 -0.27 19.05
C MET A 223 11.40 -1.04 20.28
N VAL A 224 10.82 -0.81 21.46
CA VAL A 224 11.12 -1.59 22.67
C VAL A 224 10.78 -3.06 22.47
N ASP A 225 9.58 -3.35 21.96
CA ASP A 225 9.11 -4.72 21.74
C ASP A 225 9.99 -5.47 20.72
N CYS A 226 10.49 -4.77 19.70
CA CYS A 226 11.45 -5.27 18.72
C CYS A 226 12.83 -5.51 19.35
N LYS A 227 13.34 -4.57 20.16
CA LYS A 227 14.63 -4.70 20.88
C LYS A 227 14.68 -5.97 21.71
N GLN A 228 13.64 -6.22 22.51
CA GLN A 228 13.50 -7.44 23.33
C GLN A 228 13.53 -8.74 22.51
N ARG A 229 13.22 -8.66 21.22
CA ARG A 229 13.13 -9.80 20.30
C ARG A 229 14.31 -9.92 19.35
N GLY A 230 15.27 -8.99 19.42
CA GLY A 230 16.39 -8.93 18.47
C GLY A 230 15.94 -8.62 17.04
N LEU A 231 14.82 -7.90 16.90
CA LEU A 231 14.28 -7.42 15.63
C LEU A 231 14.62 -5.95 15.46
N LYS A 232 14.74 -5.50 14.21
CA LYS A 232 14.85 -4.09 13.85
C LYS A 232 13.70 -3.63 12.96
N LEU A 233 13.47 -2.33 12.90
CA LEU A 233 12.45 -1.70 12.05
C LEU A 233 13.06 -1.12 10.77
N MET A 234 12.37 -1.30 9.65
CA MET A 234 12.51 -0.46 8.46
C MET A 234 11.27 0.44 8.39
N ILE A 235 11.46 1.76 8.36
CA ILE A 235 10.33 2.70 8.57
C ILE A 235 10.15 3.60 7.35
N ALA A 236 9.01 3.50 6.68
CA ALA A 236 8.60 4.52 5.71
C ALA A 236 8.00 5.71 6.45
N LEU A 237 8.61 6.89 6.30
CA LEU A 237 8.25 8.09 7.07
C LEU A 237 7.01 8.82 6.49
N SER A 238 6.52 8.33 5.35
CA SER A 238 5.30 8.76 4.66
C SER A 238 4.85 7.66 3.70
N ASP A 239 3.61 7.70 3.25
CA ASP A 239 3.06 6.80 2.24
C ASP A 239 2.63 7.57 0.99
N ARG A 240 3.14 7.17 -0.19
CA ARG A 240 2.71 7.72 -1.48
C ARG A 240 1.20 7.69 -1.63
N TYR A 241 0.57 6.63 -1.14
CA TYR A 241 -0.86 6.40 -1.37
C TYR A 241 -1.76 7.26 -0.50
N ALA A 242 -1.21 7.89 0.54
CA ALA A 242 -1.89 8.92 1.34
C ALA A 242 -2.07 10.25 0.59
N LEU A 243 -1.36 10.45 -0.54
CA LEU A 243 -1.54 11.60 -1.42
C LEU A 243 -2.77 11.46 -2.34
N GLY A 244 -3.87 10.92 -1.83
CA GLY A 244 -5.15 10.84 -2.54
C GLY A 244 -5.39 9.55 -3.32
N PHE A 245 -4.54 8.52 -3.22
CA PHE A 245 -4.78 7.28 -3.96
C PHE A 245 -5.62 6.29 -3.13
N TRP A 246 -5.05 5.76 -2.03
CA TRP A 246 -5.74 4.86 -1.10
C TRP A 246 -6.28 5.57 0.14
N SER A 247 -5.64 6.66 0.56
CA SER A 247 -6.07 7.50 1.66
C SER A 247 -5.81 8.97 1.34
N THR A 248 -6.09 9.86 2.29
CA THR A 248 -5.97 11.31 2.14
C THR A 248 -5.30 11.89 3.37
N ASP A 249 -4.10 12.44 3.19
CA ASP A 249 -3.37 13.17 4.22
C ASP A 249 -3.54 14.69 4.07
N SER A 250 -2.91 15.44 4.98
CA SER A 250 -2.96 16.90 5.00
C SER A 250 -2.25 17.54 3.80
N TYR A 251 -1.25 16.90 3.19
CA TYR A 251 -0.64 17.41 1.96
C TYR A 251 -1.60 17.29 0.78
N ALA A 252 -2.29 16.16 0.65
CA ALA A 252 -3.25 15.92 -0.42
C ALA A 252 -4.34 17.00 -0.47
N THR A 253 -4.84 17.39 0.69
CA THR A 253 -5.88 18.44 0.81
C THR A 253 -5.30 19.84 0.60
N GLN A 254 -4.17 20.19 1.23
CA GLN A 254 -3.60 21.55 1.13
C GLN A 254 -3.03 21.87 -0.25
N LEU A 255 -2.58 20.87 -1.00
CA LEU A 255 -2.13 21.02 -2.38
C LEU A 255 -3.25 20.89 -3.41
N ASN A 256 -4.51 20.73 -2.96
CA ASN A 256 -5.66 20.46 -3.82
C ASN A 256 -5.45 19.26 -4.76
N ILE A 257 -4.71 18.24 -4.31
CA ILE A 257 -4.61 16.96 -5.02
C ILE A 257 -5.95 16.23 -4.90
N VAL A 258 -6.59 16.33 -3.73
CA VAL A 258 -7.97 15.92 -3.50
C VAL A 258 -8.79 17.12 -3.02
N ALA A 259 -10.11 17.05 -3.19
CA ALA A 259 -11.01 18.10 -2.70
C ALA A 259 -10.98 18.17 -1.17
N ALA A 260 -11.10 19.38 -0.61
CA ALA A 260 -11.23 19.54 0.83
C ALA A 260 -12.47 18.80 1.35
N GLY A 261 -12.31 18.06 2.46
CA GLY A 261 -13.37 17.23 3.03
C GLY A 261 -13.53 15.85 2.37
N SER A 262 -12.71 15.50 1.37
CA SER A 262 -12.65 14.13 0.84
C SER A 262 -12.30 13.13 1.93
N SER A 263 -13.01 12.00 1.94
CA SER A 263 -12.75 10.87 2.84
C SER A 263 -12.75 9.55 2.06
N GLY A 264 -11.92 8.59 2.50
CA GLY A 264 -11.81 7.28 1.86
C GLY A 264 -10.97 7.29 0.57
N VAL A 265 -11.04 6.19 -0.18
CA VAL A 265 -10.24 5.95 -1.38
C VAL A 265 -10.66 6.90 -2.52
N GLN A 266 -9.80 7.85 -2.90
CA GLN A 266 -10.08 8.79 -4.00
C GLN A 266 -9.49 8.34 -5.36
N LYS A 267 -8.48 7.44 -5.36
CA LYS A 267 -7.77 6.97 -6.57
C LYS A 267 -7.17 8.08 -7.44
N VAL A 268 -6.76 9.19 -6.84
CA VAL A 268 -6.07 10.26 -7.56
C VAL A 268 -4.65 9.82 -7.87
N ALA A 269 -4.42 9.45 -9.12
CA ALA A 269 -3.11 9.08 -9.63
C ALA A 269 -2.14 10.27 -9.58
N ASN A 270 -2.55 11.44 -10.06
CA ASN A 270 -1.62 12.57 -10.20
C ASN A 270 -1.41 13.33 -8.88
N ALA A 271 -0.29 13.06 -8.20
CA ALA A 271 0.17 13.79 -7.02
C ALA A 271 1.40 14.68 -7.32
N ALA A 272 1.60 15.10 -8.58
CA ALA A 272 2.81 15.80 -9.02
C ALA A 272 3.12 17.09 -8.23
N SER A 273 2.10 17.79 -7.74
CA SER A 273 2.28 19.01 -6.95
C SER A 273 3.06 18.75 -5.65
N PHE A 274 2.88 17.60 -5.00
CA PHE A 274 3.65 17.24 -3.80
C PHE A 274 5.15 17.12 -4.10
N TYR A 275 5.52 16.59 -5.26
CA TYR A 275 6.91 16.33 -5.64
C TYR A 275 7.64 17.54 -6.25
N THR A 276 6.92 18.59 -6.63
CA THR A 276 7.46 19.72 -7.41
C THR A 276 7.23 21.08 -6.74
N ASN A 277 6.25 21.19 -5.85
CA ASN A 277 5.97 22.43 -5.15
C ASN A 277 7.01 22.68 -4.04
N ALA A 278 7.69 23.82 -4.10
CA ALA A 278 8.72 24.18 -3.13
C ALA A 278 8.22 24.26 -1.67
N TRP A 279 6.97 24.69 -1.46
CA TRP A 279 6.37 24.69 -0.12
C TRP A 279 6.16 23.25 0.39
N ALA A 280 5.67 22.34 -0.47
CA ALA A 280 5.47 20.94 -0.07
C ALA A 280 6.79 20.27 0.28
N ILE A 281 7.80 20.47 -0.56
CA ILE A 281 9.18 20.00 -0.38
C ILE A 281 9.76 20.46 0.96
N GLN A 282 9.66 21.77 1.27
CA GLN A 282 10.15 22.33 2.53
C GLN A 282 9.37 21.79 3.74
N LYS A 283 8.03 21.71 3.64
CA LYS A 283 7.21 21.21 4.74
C LYS A 283 7.45 19.72 5.01
N PHE A 284 7.67 18.95 3.95
CA PHE A 284 8.04 17.56 4.07
C PHE A 284 9.41 17.38 4.74
N GLU A 285 10.40 18.22 4.44
CA GLU A 285 11.67 18.25 5.20
C GLU A 285 11.46 18.58 6.68
N ASN A 286 10.54 19.48 7.02
CA ASN A 286 10.19 19.75 8.41
C ASN A 286 9.57 18.50 9.07
N ARG A 287 8.67 17.79 8.39
CA ARG A 287 8.13 16.51 8.86
C ARG A 287 9.23 15.48 9.10
N LEU A 288 10.14 15.28 8.14
CA LEU A 288 11.26 14.35 8.27
C LEU A 288 12.15 14.73 9.46
N SER A 289 12.45 16.01 9.63
CA SER A 289 13.24 16.52 10.77
C SER A 289 12.52 16.31 12.10
N HIS A 290 11.20 16.55 12.15
CA HIS A 290 10.37 16.34 13.32
C HIS A 290 10.42 14.87 13.77
N ILE A 291 10.14 13.94 12.85
CA ILE A 291 10.16 12.50 13.14
C ILE A 291 11.56 12.05 13.57
N MET A 292 12.62 12.43 12.84
CA MET A 292 13.98 11.96 13.17
C MET A 292 14.54 12.59 14.45
N ASN A 293 14.05 13.76 14.87
CA ASN A 293 14.40 14.38 16.16
C ASN A 293 13.46 13.96 17.31
N HIS A 294 12.38 13.25 17.03
CA HIS A 294 11.49 12.69 18.06
C HIS A 294 12.30 11.85 19.05
N ARG A 295 12.01 12.02 20.33
CA ARG A 295 12.76 11.36 21.41
C ARG A 295 11.93 10.21 21.97
N ASN A 296 12.46 8.99 21.82
CA ASN A 296 11.82 7.81 22.37
C ASN A 296 11.99 7.81 23.90
N SER A 297 10.91 8.13 24.62
CA SER A 297 10.93 8.19 26.09
C SER A 297 11.20 6.85 26.77
N PHE A 298 10.92 5.73 26.09
CA PHE A 298 11.16 4.37 26.59
C PHE A 298 12.59 3.86 26.33
N LEU A 299 13.36 4.54 25.46
CA LEU A 299 14.76 4.21 25.14
C LEU A 299 15.69 5.36 25.58
N GLY A 300 15.52 5.80 26.83
CA GLY A 300 16.41 6.79 27.45
C GLY A 300 16.30 8.20 26.86
N GLY A 301 15.22 8.51 26.14
CA GLY A 301 15.02 9.83 25.52
C GLY A 301 15.94 10.08 24.32
N GLN A 302 16.53 9.04 23.72
CA GLN A 302 17.34 9.14 22.51
C GLN A 302 16.48 9.56 21.31
N LYS A 303 17.09 10.31 20.39
CA LYS A 303 16.42 10.69 19.14
C LYS A 303 16.31 9.47 18.24
N TRP A 304 15.26 9.40 17.43
CA TRP A 304 15.15 8.37 16.39
C TRP A 304 16.36 8.31 15.46
N ALA A 305 16.95 9.46 15.14
CA ALA A 305 18.19 9.56 14.35
C ALA A 305 19.40 8.80 14.94
N ASP A 306 19.37 8.49 16.23
CA ASP A 306 20.48 7.88 16.97
C ASP A 306 20.21 6.41 17.34
N LEU A 307 19.00 5.88 17.06
CA LEU A 307 18.52 4.57 17.50
C LEU A 307 18.85 3.44 16.51
N ASP A 308 20.11 3.31 16.07
CA ASP A 308 20.53 2.27 15.13
C ASP A 308 20.48 0.86 15.71
N GLU A 309 20.31 0.67 17.02
CA GLU A 309 20.11 -0.64 17.63
C GLU A 309 18.72 -1.24 17.35
N VAL A 310 17.72 -0.40 17.07
CA VAL A 310 16.32 -0.80 16.82
C VAL A 310 15.81 -0.38 15.44
N ILE A 311 16.40 0.64 14.83
CA ILE A 311 16.07 1.07 13.46
C ILE A 311 17.15 0.54 12.51
N TYR A 312 16.74 -0.30 11.57
CA TYR A 312 17.60 -0.79 10.51
C TYR A 312 17.78 0.26 9.41
N ALA A 313 16.66 0.81 8.94
CA ALA A 313 16.63 1.79 7.86
C ALA A 313 15.39 2.68 7.94
N VAL A 314 15.49 3.86 7.34
CA VAL A 314 14.36 4.76 7.10
C VAL A 314 14.20 5.03 5.60
N GLU A 315 12.97 5.27 5.18
CA GLU A 315 12.62 5.60 3.80
C GLU A 315 11.92 6.95 3.77
N PRO A 316 12.29 7.88 2.87
CA PRO A 316 11.57 9.14 2.75
C PRO A 316 10.06 8.92 2.58
N GLN A 317 9.69 7.94 1.76
CA GLN A 317 8.30 7.60 1.48
C GLN A 317 8.21 6.16 0.96
N ASN A 318 7.11 5.46 1.23
CA ASN A 318 6.76 4.21 0.56
C ASN A 318 6.41 4.49 -0.92
N GLU A 319 7.05 3.78 -1.85
CA GLU A 319 6.81 3.84 -3.30
C GLU A 319 6.67 5.27 -3.88
N PRO A 320 7.69 6.14 -3.72
CA PRO A 320 7.63 7.50 -4.22
C PRO A 320 7.21 7.56 -5.70
N GLN A 321 6.20 8.38 -5.98
CA GLN A 321 5.61 8.54 -7.31
C GLN A 321 5.04 7.25 -7.94
N GLY A 322 4.62 6.28 -7.10
CA GLY A 322 3.83 5.12 -7.53
C GLY A 322 2.53 5.51 -8.23
N HIS A 323 2.10 4.68 -9.18
CA HIS A 323 0.91 4.84 -10.04
C HIS A 323 0.75 6.21 -10.71
N MET A 324 1.85 6.90 -10.99
CA MET A 324 1.86 8.15 -11.75
C MET A 324 3.07 8.24 -12.67
N ALA A 325 3.04 9.20 -13.59
CA ALA A 325 4.25 9.60 -14.29
C ALA A 325 5.21 10.26 -13.29
N MET A 326 6.50 9.96 -13.41
CA MET A 326 7.54 10.58 -12.57
C MET A 326 7.58 12.09 -12.86
N ALA A 327 7.11 12.87 -11.90
CA ALA A 327 7.08 14.33 -11.93
C ALA A 327 8.43 14.95 -11.55
N SER A 328 9.20 14.27 -10.68
CA SER A 328 10.56 14.67 -10.30
C SER A 328 11.45 13.46 -10.09
N SER A 329 12.49 13.30 -10.92
CA SER A 329 13.45 12.19 -10.79
C SER A 329 14.45 12.39 -9.64
N THR A 330 14.62 13.60 -9.12
CA THR A 330 15.57 13.90 -8.04
C THR A 330 14.92 13.90 -6.66
N TRP A 331 13.60 14.09 -6.57
CA TRP A 331 12.90 14.31 -5.29
C TRP A 331 13.29 13.28 -4.21
N ALA A 332 13.23 11.99 -4.53
CA ALA A 332 13.55 10.93 -3.57
C ALA A 332 15.02 11.00 -3.13
N CYS A 333 15.94 11.29 -4.05
CA CYS A 333 17.36 11.42 -3.75
C CYS A 333 17.66 12.66 -2.90
N ASP A 334 17.01 13.79 -3.20
CA ASP A 334 17.16 15.03 -2.44
C ASP A 334 16.68 14.82 -0.98
N ARG A 335 15.55 14.12 -0.79
CA ARG A 335 15.06 13.77 0.56
C ARG A 335 15.97 12.76 1.26
N ALA A 336 16.58 11.84 0.54
CA ALA A 336 17.55 10.91 1.09
C ALA A 336 18.81 11.63 1.60
N HIS A 337 19.32 12.61 0.85
CA HIS A 337 20.41 13.48 1.29
C HIS A 337 20.04 14.26 2.55
N TYR A 338 18.81 14.78 2.61
CA TYR A 338 18.33 15.46 3.79
C TYR A 338 18.26 14.52 5.01
N LEU A 339 17.71 13.30 4.87
CA LEU A 339 17.72 12.30 5.95
C LEU A 339 19.15 11.95 6.41
N LYS A 340 20.09 11.77 5.47
CA LYS A 340 21.50 11.55 5.80
C LYS A 340 22.10 12.68 6.64
N SER A 341 21.65 13.92 6.46
CA SER A 341 22.11 15.04 7.28
C SER A 341 21.55 15.05 8.71
N LEU A 342 20.45 14.33 8.95
CA LEU A 342 19.81 14.22 10.26
C LEU A 342 20.32 13.02 11.07
N ILE A 343 20.72 11.94 10.39
CA ILE A 343 21.14 10.67 10.99
C ILE A 343 22.61 10.76 11.40
N SER A 344 22.89 10.50 12.68
CA SER A 344 24.26 10.48 13.23
C SER A 344 24.79 9.06 13.50
N SER A 345 23.91 8.06 13.42
CA SER A 345 24.15 6.64 13.71
C SER A 345 24.31 5.80 12.43
N ASN A 346 24.34 4.45 12.55
CA ASN A 346 24.42 3.55 11.40
C ASN A 346 23.06 3.23 10.75
N ILE A 347 22.01 4.01 11.03
CA ILE A 347 20.71 3.85 10.35
C ILE A 347 20.89 4.06 8.84
N LYS A 348 20.40 3.10 8.06
CA LYS A 348 20.44 3.17 6.60
C LYS A 348 19.31 4.05 6.04
N VAL A 349 19.52 4.62 4.86
CA VAL A 349 18.48 5.27 4.07
C VAL A 349 18.14 4.39 2.88
N SER A 350 16.87 3.96 2.81
CA SER A 350 16.31 3.11 1.76
C SER A 350 15.49 3.93 0.76
N SER A 351 15.43 3.47 -0.50
CA SER A 351 14.70 4.12 -1.58
C SER A 351 13.18 4.10 -1.43
N GLY A 352 12.62 3.20 -0.60
CA GLY A 352 11.18 3.02 -0.46
C GLY A 352 10.50 2.23 -1.57
N GLY A 353 11.25 1.76 -2.57
CA GLY A 353 10.73 0.97 -3.69
C GLY A 353 10.05 1.80 -4.77
N GLY A 354 9.76 1.15 -5.90
CA GLY A 354 8.76 1.59 -6.87
C GLY A 354 7.79 0.44 -7.12
N ILE A 355 6.65 0.70 -7.76
CA ILE A 355 5.55 -0.26 -7.91
C ILE A 355 5.87 -1.54 -8.72
N THR A 356 7.06 -1.63 -9.31
CA THR A 356 7.56 -2.78 -10.07
C THR A 356 9.06 -2.93 -9.89
N THR A 357 9.58 -4.12 -10.21
CA THR A 357 11.03 -4.37 -10.30
C THR A 357 11.76 -3.34 -11.16
N SER A 358 11.22 -3.00 -12.33
CA SER A 358 11.82 -2.04 -13.25
C SER A 358 11.80 -0.59 -12.74
N SER A 359 10.69 -0.16 -12.13
CA SER A 359 10.59 1.21 -11.58
C SER A 359 11.43 1.38 -10.32
N SER A 360 11.54 0.33 -9.50
CA SER A 360 12.41 0.31 -8.31
C SER A 360 13.90 0.39 -8.63
N LEU A 361 14.32 -0.27 -9.72
CA LEU A 361 15.73 -0.30 -10.17
C LEU A 361 16.10 0.86 -11.10
N GLY A 362 15.21 1.85 -11.24
CA GLY A 362 15.46 3.05 -12.04
C GLY A 362 16.66 3.86 -11.54
N SER A 363 17.23 4.68 -12.43
CA SER A 363 18.42 5.50 -12.14
C SER A 363 18.20 6.49 -10.98
N TRP A 364 16.96 6.88 -10.70
CA TRP A 364 16.61 7.72 -9.55
C TRP A 364 16.99 7.06 -8.21
N ALA A 365 16.92 5.72 -8.13
CA ALA A 365 17.26 4.95 -6.93
C ALA A 365 18.70 4.43 -6.98
N THR A 366 19.08 3.79 -8.09
CA THR A 366 20.40 3.16 -8.23
C THR A 366 21.53 4.16 -8.45
N GLY A 367 21.23 5.36 -8.95
CA GLY A 367 22.20 6.45 -9.16
C GLY A 367 22.35 7.40 -7.97
N CYS A 368 21.45 7.36 -6.98
CA CYS A 368 21.49 8.30 -5.86
C CYS A 368 22.52 7.87 -4.81
N SER A 369 23.50 8.72 -4.52
CA SER A 369 24.57 8.39 -3.55
C SER A 369 24.08 8.30 -2.09
N ALA A 370 22.95 8.95 -1.74
CA ALA A 370 22.43 8.95 -0.38
C ALA A 370 21.66 7.67 0.01
N PHE A 371 21.24 6.85 -0.95
CA PHE A 371 20.62 5.56 -0.64
C PHE A 371 21.68 4.50 -0.35
N ASP A 372 21.65 3.93 0.85
CA ASP A 372 22.43 2.73 1.19
C ASP A 372 21.72 1.47 0.70
N VAL A 373 20.39 1.48 0.74
CA VAL A 373 19.52 0.38 0.35
C VAL A 373 18.70 0.80 -0.86
N VAL A 374 18.74 0.01 -1.94
CA VAL A 374 17.76 0.08 -3.02
C VAL A 374 16.73 -1.01 -2.75
N SER A 375 15.58 -0.58 -2.23
CA SER A 375 14.41 -1.44 -2.05
C SER A 375 13.74 -1.66 -3.39
N VAL A 376 13.39 -2.91 -3.69
CA VAL A 376 12.62 -3.29 -4.87
C VAL A 376 11.29 -3.87 -4.47
N HIS A 377 10.20 -3.45 -5.11
CA HIS A 377 8.88 -4.05 -4.92
C HIS A 377 8.39 -4.78 -6.17
N ASP A 378 7.71 -5.91 -5.98
CA ASP A 378 7.14 -6.70 -7.08
C ASP A 378 5.94 -7.56 -6.64
N TYR A 379 4.82 -7.38 -7.33
CA TYR A 379 3.57 -8.13 -7.13
C TYR A 379 3.11 -8.89 -8.38
N GLY A 380 3.92 -8.91 -9.45
CA GLY A 380 3.42 -9.30 -10.78
C GLY A 380 4.34 -10.14 -11.65
N THR A 381 5.62 -10.33 -11.28
CA THR A 381 6.55 -11.12 -12.12
C THR A 381 6.87 -12.49 -11.52
N SER A 382 7.68 -13.30 -12.23
CA SER A 382 8.05 -14.64 -11.77
C SER A 382 9.26 -14.59 -10.84
N ALA A 383 9.28 -15.46 -9.83
CA ALA A 383 10.36 -15.55 -8.84
C ALA A 383 11.78 -15.53 -9.44
N SER A 384 12.02 -16.31 -10.50
CA SER A 384 13.33 -16.37 -11.15
C SER A 384 13.71 -15.08 -11.87
N ALA A 385 12.74 -14.43 -12.56
CA ALA A 385 13.00 -13.18 -13.27
C ALA A 385 13.33 -12.06 -12.28
N THR A 386 12.54 -11.96 -11.21
CA THR A 386 12.77 -10.97 -10.15
C THR A 386 14.12 -11.18 -9.47
N ALA A 387 14.39 -12.39 -8.98
CA ALA A 387 15.65 -12.69 -8.30
C ALA A 387 16.87 -12.46 -9.20
N GLY A 388 16.76 -12.81 -10.50
CA GLY A 388 17.80 -12.53 -11.49
C GLY A 388 18.06 -11.03 -11.70
N ALA A 389 17.01 -10.22 -11.80
CA ALA A 389 17.13 -8.77 -11.92
C ALA A 389 17.79 -8.14 -10.68
N LEU A 390 17.43 -8.58 -9.48
CA LEU A 390 18.04 -8.09 -8.24
C LEU A 390 19.51 -8.53 -8.12
N ALA A 391 19.85 -9.76 -8.51
CA ALA A 391 21.23 -10.23 -8.54
C ALA A 391 22.09 -9.42 -9.53
N ALA A 392 21.55 -9.12 -10.72
CA ALA A 392 22.23 -8.27 -11.69
C ALA A 392 22.44 -6.85 -11.16
N ALA A 393 21.43 -6.25 -10.51
CA ALA A 393 21.56 -4.93 -9.88
C ALA A 393 22.59 -4.94 -8.75
N LYS A 394 22.62 -5.99 -7.92
CA LYS A 394 23.62 -6.16 -6.84
C LYS A 394 25.04 -6.22 -7.40
N ALA A 395 25.24 -6.91 -8.52
CA ALA A 395 26.53 -6.97 -9.20
C ALA A 395 26.93 -5.62 -9.82
N ALA A 396 25.96 -4.87 -10.37
CA ALA A 396 26.20 -3.57 -10.98
C ALA A 396 26.47 -2.44 -9.96
N HIS A 397 25.98 -2.59 -8.73
CA HIS A 397 26.07 -1.58 -7.68
C HIS A 397 26.63 -2.15 -6.36
N PRO A 398 27.90 -2.60 -6.32
CA PRO A 398 28.47 -3.29 -5.17
C PRO A 398 28.56 -2.46 -3.88
N GLY A 399 28.44 -1.13 -3.98
CA GLY A 399 28.36 -0.22 -2.82
C GLY A 399 26.95 -0.02 -2.26
N LYS A 400 25.94 -0.69 -2.82
CA LYS A 400 24.54 -0.60 -2.41
C LYS A 400 24.01 -1.95 -1.97
N GLU A 401 23.16 -1.95 -0.95
CA GLU A 401 22.39 -3.12 -0.60
C GLU A 401 21.13 -3.18 -1.46
N ILE A 402 21.06 -4.18 -2.35
CA ILE A 402 19.86 -4.43 -3.17
C ILE A 402 19.01 -5.48 -2.45
N ILE A 403 17.78 -5.11 -2.11
CA ILE A 403 16.81 -6.01 -1.44
C ILE A 403 15.51 -6.09 -2.20
N MET A 404 14.78 -7.18 -1.99
CA MET A 404 13.36 -7.25 -2.31
C MET A 404 12.56 -6.70 -1.11
N GLY A 405 12.23 -5.41 -1.10
CA GLY A 405 11.62 -4.76 0.06
C GLY A 405 10.10 -4.93 0.19
N GLU A 406 9.41 -5.31 -0.88
CA GLU A 406 8.03 -5.80 -0.80
C GLU A 406 7.71 -6.78 -1.93
N TRP A 407 7.03 -7.86 -1.59
CA TRP A 407 6.46 -8.77 -2.57
C TRP A 407 5.34 -9.58 -1.93
N GLY A 408 4.31 -9.91 -2.69
CA GLY A 408 3.14 -10.61 -2.18
C GLY A 408 2.41 -11.37 -3.28
N MET A 409 1.69 -12.43 -2.87
CA MET A 409 0.85 -13.23 -3.78
C MET A 409 -0.51 -13.53 -3.16
N ALA A 410 -1.54 -13.53 -3.99
CA ALA A 410 -2.88 -13.99 -3.65
C ALA A 410 -3.27 -15.19 -4.53
N GLY A 411 -4.43 -15.79 -4.25
CA GLY A 411 -5.00 -16.90 -5.02
C GLY A 411 -4.68 -18.29 -4.47
N ALA A 412 -5.30 -19.32 -5.06
CA ALA A 412 -5.25 -20.70 -4.58
C ALA A 412 -3.83 -21.28 -4.49
N ASN A 413 -2.91 -20.83 -5.36
CA ASN A 413 -1.53 -21.30 -5.42
C ASN A 413 -0.56 -20.44 -4.58
N LYS A 414 -1.07 -19.55 -3.72
CA LYS A 414 -0.27 -18.59 -2.93
C LYS A 414 0.93 -19.23 -2.23
N ALA A 415 0.73 -20.34 -1.51
CA ALA A 415 1.81 -21.04 -0.81
C ALA A 415 2.90 -21.57 -1.76
N ALA A 416 2.51 -22.16 -2.89
CA ALA A 416 3.46 -22.68 -3.87
C ALA A 416 4.31 -21.57 -4.50
N ILE A 417 3.68 -20.44 -4.83
CA ILE A 417 4.39 -19.29 -5.44
C ILE A 417 5.31 -18.63 -4.40
N ILE A 418 4.85 -18.46 -3.15
CA ILE A 418 5.69 -17.95 -2.05
C ILE A 418 6.96 -18.80 -1.89
N SER A 419 6.83 -20.13 -1.91
CA SER A 419 7.98 -21.03 -1.83
C SER A 419 8.98 -20.82 -2.99
N GLN A 420 8.49 -20.59 -4.22
CA GLN A 420 9.35 -20.29 -5.37
C GLN A 420 10.16 -19.00 -5.17
N PHE A 421 9.52 -17.92 -4.70
CA PHE A 421 10.20 -16.65 -4.40
C PHE A 421 11.23 -16.79 -3.28
N VAL A 422 10.86 -17.41 -2.16
CA VAL A 422 11.79 -17.65 -1.03
C VAL A 422 13.02 -18.42 -1.50
N ASN A 423 12.84 -19.47 -2.28
CA ASN A 423 13.94 -20.28 -2.81
C ASN A 423 14.81 -19.49 -3.80
N ALA A 424 14.19 -18.72 -4.71
CA ALA A 424 14.93 -17.92 -5.69
C ALA A 424 15.78 -16.83 -5.01
N PHE A 425 15.22 -16.11 -4.04
CA PHE A 425 15.97 -15.09 -3.29
C PHE A 425 17.09 -15.70 -2.45
N LYS A 426 16.83 -16.83 -1.77
CA LYS A 426 17.86 -17.54 -1.02
C LYS A 426 19.01 -17.99 -1.92
N ALA A 427 18.70 -18.55 -3.09
CA ALA A 427 19.73 -19.01 -4.05
C ALA A 427 20.63 -17.87 -4.56
N GLN A 428 20.09 -16.65 -4.66
CA GLN A 428 20.83 -15.46 -5.10
C GLN A 428 21.42 -14.64 -3.94
N GLY A 429 21.21 -15.05 -2.68
CA GLY A 429 21.62 -14.28 -1.50
C GLY A 429 20.99 -12.88 -1.46
N ILE A 430 19.72 -12.77 -1.84
CA ILE A 430 18.94 -11.53 -1.87
C ILE A 430 18.07 -11.45 -0.63
N SER A 431 18.35 -10.47 0.24
CA SER A 431 17.48 -10.20 1.38
C SER A 431 16.10 -9.75 0.90
N ASN A 432 15.05 -10.17 1.60
CA ASN A 432 13.68 -9.93 1.16
C ASN A 432 12.71 -9.69 2.32
N MET A 433 11.63 -8.97 2.03
CA MET A 433 10.56 -8.65 2.97
C MET A 433 9.19 -8.93 2.35
N PHE A 434 8.46 -9.88 2.90
CA PHE A 434 7.15 -10.29 2.36
C PHE A 434 6.04 -9.32 2.80
N TRP A 435 5.16 -8.95 1.86
CA TRP A 435 3.93 -8.21 2.09
C TRP A 435 2.72 -9.17 2.15
N GLN A 436 2.02 -9.30 3.27
CA GLN A 436 2.37 -8.81 4.60
C GLN A 436 1.90 -9.78 5.70
N ILE A 437 2.41 -9.60 6.92
CA ILE A 437 1.97 -10.37 8.09
C ILE A 437 0.88 -9.61 8.84
N THR A 438 -0.26 -10.27 9.03
CA THR A 438 -1.38 -9.74 9.81
C THR A 438 -1.99 -10.86 10.66
N LYS A 439 -2.62 -10.48 11.78
CA LYS A 439 -3.39 -11.39 12.62
C LYS A 439 -4.85 -10.88 12.64
N PRO A 440 -5.82 -11.61 12.05
CA PRO A 440 -5.67 -12.84 11.27
C PRO A 440 -5.07 -12.58 9.87
N GLY A 441 -4.74 -13.65 9.16
CA GLY A 441 -4.35 -13.61 7.74
C GLY A 441 -5.58 -13.64 6.83
N ALA A 442 -5.35 -13.55 5.51
CA ALA A 442 -6.43 -13.52 4.52
C ALA A 442 -6.61 -14.85 3.75
N GLY A 443 -5.85 -15.89 4.09
CA GLY A 443 -5.83 -17.13 3.32
C GLY A 443 -5.43 -16.87 1.86
N ALA A 444 -6.20 -17.47 0.93
CA ALA A 444 -6.01 -17.29 -0.51
C ALA A 444 -6.59 -15.98 -1.08
N ARG A 445 -7.37 -15.21 -0.29
CA ARG A 445 -8.16 -14.08 -0.82
C ARG A 445 -7.32 -12.84 -1.11
N ASP A 446 -6.26 -12.64 -0.34
CA ASP A 446 -5.42 -11.44 -0.43
C ASP A 446 -3.98 -11.78 -0.02
N PHE A 447 -3.10 -10.79 0.01
CA PHE A 447 -1.66 -10.95 0.27
C PHE A 447 -1.34 -11.33 1.71
N GLU A 448 -2.19 -11.00 2.67
CA GLU A 448 -1.96 -11.18 4.11
C GLU A 448 -1.76 -12.63 4.52
N VAL A 449 -0.74 -12.90 5.33
CA VAL A 449 -0.40 -14.23 5.82
C VAL A 449 -0.38 -14.24 7.35
N TRP A 450 -0.92 -15.32 7.92
CA TRP A 450 -0.80 -15.63 9.35
C TRP A 450 -0.37 -17.08 9.59
N THR A 451 0.08 -17.36 10.82
CA THR A 451 0.79 -18.59 11.21
C THR A 451 0.02 -19.88 10.97
N GLY A 452 -1.31 -19.83 10.93
CA GLY A 452 -2.18 -20.98 10.70
C GLY A 452 -2.30 -21.43 9.24
N GLU A 453 -1.70 -20.70 8.29
CA GLU A 453 -1.94 -20.92 6.84
C GLU A 453 -0.77 -21.64 6.15
N ALA A 454 -1.07 -22.35 5.04
CA ALA A 454 -0.04 -22.97 4.20
C ALA A 454 0.97 -21.94 3.65
N ALA A 455 0.51 -20.70 3.40
CA ALA A 455 1.35 -19.60 2.96
C ALA A 455 2.43 -19.22 3.98
N TRP A 456 2.14 -19.28 5.28
CA TRP A 456 3.13 -19.04 6.33
C TRP A 456 4.18 -20.14 6.37
N LYS A 457 3.76 -21.40 6.27
CA LYS A 457 4.68 -22.54 6.18
C LYS A 457 5.63 -22.38 5.00
N ALA A 458 5.09 -22.05 3.81
CA ALA A 458 5.91 -21.78 2.63
C ALA A 458 6.88 -20.61 2.85
N LEU A 459 6.40 -19.49 3.42
CA LEU A 459 7.21 -18.30 3.66
C LEU A 459 8.38 -18.58 4.62
N THR A 460 8.12 -19.38 5.65
CA THR A 460 9.12 -19.74 6.67
C THR A 460 10.05 -20.87 6.23
N GLY A 461 9.75 -21.54 5.10
CA GLY A 461 10.52 -22.67 4.57
C GLY A 461 10.13 -24.03 5.17
N GLN A 462 8.98 -24.11 5.84
CA GLN A 462 8.41 -25.34 6.36
C GLN A 462 7.65 -26.10 5.26
N ALA A 463 7.50 -27.41 5.43
CA ALA A 463 6.68 -28.24 4.54
C ALA A 463 5.21 -27.80 4.59
N PHE A 464 4.56 -27.70 3.43
CA PHE A 464 3.16 -27.31 3.30
C PHE A 464 2.46 -28.23 2.29
N THR A 465 1.14 -28.35 2.46
CA THR A 465 0.26 -28.96 1.47
C THR A 465 -0.44 -27.84 0.72
N VAL A 466 -0.51 -27.95 -0.60
CA VAL A 466 -1.43 -27.13 -1.38
C VAL A 466 -2.79 -27.78 -1.20
N ASP A 467 -3.69 -27.12 -0.46
CA ASP A 467 -5.07 -27.59 -0.39
C ASP A 467 -5.59 -27.63 -1.82
N ALA A 468 -6.02 -28.82 -2.27
CA ALA A 468 -6.64 -28.95 -3.58
C ALA A 468 -7.77 -27.93 -3.64
N ALA A 469 -7.74 -27.06 -4.65
CA ALA A 469 -8.79 -26.06 -4.84
C ALA A 469 -10.14 -26.78 -4.68
N PRO A 470 -11.06 -26.28 -3.83
CA PRO A 470 -12.32 -26.95 -3.60
C PRO A 470 -12.94 -27.18 -4.97
N ALA A 471 -13.12 -28.45 -5.34
CA ALA A 471 -13.71 -28.81 -6.62
C ALA A 471 -15.04 -28.06 -6.67
N GLU A 472 -15.18 -27.13 -7.60
CA GLU A 472 -16.47 -26.48 -7.85
C GLU A 472 -17.44 -27.59 -8.21
N THR A 473 -18.21 -28.04 -7.23
CA THR A 473 -19.37 -28.88 -7.47
C THR A 473 -20.35 -28.01 -8.22
N THR A 474 -20.26 -28.04 -9.55
CA THR A 474 -21.32 -27.59 -10.44
C THR A 474 -22.51 -28.50 -10.22
N SER A 475 -23.28 -28.25 -9.16
CA SER A 475 -24.62 -28.80 -9.03
C SER A 475 -25.48 -28.14 -10.10
N LYS A 476 -25.54 -28.77 -11.28
CA LYS A 476 -26.60 -28.48 -12.25
C LYS A 476 -27.92 -28.78 -11.56
N LYS A 477 -28.55 -27.74 -11.02
CA LYS A 477 -29.94 -27.80 -10.57
C LYS A 477 -30.78 -27.92 -11.83
N ALA A 478 -31.14 -29.15 -12.19
CA ALA A 478 -32.13 -29.42 -13.22
C ALA A 478 -33.45 -28.83 -12.73
N ALA A 479 -33.88 -27.74 -13.36
CA ALA A 479 -35.21 -27.19 -13.18
C ALA A 479 -36.20 -28.08 -13.93
N THR A 480 -36.83 -29.02 -13.24
CA THR A 480 -38.07 -29.64 -13.70
C THR A 480 -39.21 -28.70 -13.37
N ALA A 481 -39.75 -28.06 -14.40
CA ALA A 481 -41.03 -27.40 -14.34
C ALA A 481 -42.14 -28.45 -14.19
N ALA A 482 -42.87 -28.40 -13.10
CA ALA A 482 -44.17 -29.04 -12.98
C ALA A 482 -45.13 -28.04 -12.32
N ALA A 483 -46.11 -27.62 -13.10
CA ALA A 483 -47.21 -26.78 -12.70
C ALA A 483 -48.24 -27.58 -11.89
N SER A 484 -48.69 -27.05 -10.76
CA SER A 484 -50.05 -27.31 -10.25
C SER A 484 -50.45 -26.30 -9.18
N SER A 485 -51.34 -25.40 -9.60
CA SER A 485 -52.53 -24.90 -8.90
C SER A 485 -52.51 -24.68 -7.37
N SER A 486 -52.66 -23.41 -7.03
CA SER A 486 -53.38 -22.80 -5.90
C SER A 486 -54.38 -23.67 -5.10
N SER A 487 -54.33 -23.59 -3.77
CA SER A 487 -55.39 -22.90 -2.98
C SER A 487 -55.09 -22.81 -1.47
N LYS A 488 -55.31 -21.60 -0.95
CA LYS A 488 -55.88 -21.21 0.35
C LYS A 488 -55.42 -21.85 1.69
N ALA A 489 -54.79 -20.99 2.48
CA ALA A 489 -55.25 -20.48 3.79
C ALA A 489 -55.10 -21.32 5.08
N ALA A 490 -54.75 -20.54 6.12
CA ALA A 490 -54.97 -20.69 7.57
C ALA A 490 -53.94 -21.47 8.41
N ALA A 491 -53.20 -20.70 9.21
CA ALA A 491 -52.76 -21.05 10.58
C ALA A 491 -54.01 -21.13 11.52
N PRO A 492 -53.95 -21.50 12.83
CA PRO A 492 -52.76 -21.61 13.69
C PRO A 492 -52.78 -22.72 14.80
N TRP A 493 -51.65 -22.83 15.50
CA TRP A 493 -51.44 -23.13 16.94
C TRP A 493 -52.23 -24.23 17.69
N SER A 494 -51.51 -25.22 18.24
CA SER A 494 -51.66 -25.77 19.62
C SER A 494 -50.49 -26.75 19.86
N LYS A 495 -49.59 -26.50 20.82
CA LYS A 495 -49.58 -26.84 22.26
C LYS A 495 -49.44 -28.35 22.57
N ALA A 496 -48.34 -28.63 23.30
CA ALA A 496 -48.13 -29.70 24.29
C ALA A 496 -48.19 -31.15 23.74
N ALA A 497 -47.56 -32.18 24.31
CA ALA A 497 -46.86 -32.42 25.56
C ALA A 497 -45.83 -33.55 25.29
N ALA A 498 -44.65 -33.51 25.89
CA ALA A 498 -44.25 -34.42 26.98
C ALA A 498 -44.55 -35.92 26.75
N SER A 499 -43.48 -36.73 26.65
CA SER A 499 -43.17 -37.82 27.61
C SER A 499 -42.04 -38.70 27.03
N SER A 500 -41.00 -38.92 27.85
CA SER A 500 -40.62 -40.24 28.40
C SER A 500 -39.97 -41.16 27.37
N SER A 501 -38.68 -41.47 27.45
CA SER A 501 -37.96 -42.27 28.46
C SER A 501 -37.47 -43.56 27.82
N SER A 502 -36.16 -43.83 27.94
CA SER A 502 -35.49 -45.12 28.16
C SER A 502 -34.08 -45.00 27.57
N LYS A 503 -33.04 -44.88 28.40
CA LYS A 503 -32.28 -45.99 28.99
C LYS A 503 -32.02 -47.12 27.99
N ALA A 504 -30.80 -47.14 27.45
CA ALA A 504 -30.09 -48.38 27.15
C ALA A 504 -28.59 -48.16 27.36
N SER A 505 -28.06 -49.06 28.16
CA SER A 505 -26.73 -49.17 28.76
C SER A 505 -25.72 -49.89 27.85
N ALA A 506 -24.43 -49.60 28.12
CA ALA A 506 -23.23 -50.41 27.84
C ALA A 506 -22.91 -50.66 26.34
N SER A 507 -21.67 -50.65 25.86
CA SER A 507 -20.48 -51.30 26.40
C SER A 507 -19.22 -50.81 25.66
N PHE A 508 -18.11 -50.88 26.37
CA PHE A 508 -16.74 -50.72 25.87
C PHE A 508 -16.38 -51.75 24.80
N SER A 509 -15.62 -51.35 23.77
CA SER A 509 -14.70 -52.23 23.04
C SER A 509 -13.53 -51.45 22.42
N LYS A 510 -12.37 -51.83 22.95
CA LYS A 510 -10.97 -51.63 22.55
C LYS A 510 -10.77 -51.65 21.03
N VAL A 511 -10.04 -50.67 20.47
CA VAL A 511 -9.50 -50.73 19.11
C VAL A 511 -7.98 -50.64 19.15
N GLU A 512 -7.39 -51.70 18.61
CA GLU A 512 -5.98 -51.99 18.45
C GLU A 512 -5.31 -51.06 17.43
N SER A 513 -4.07 -50.65 17.69
CA SER A 513 -3.26 -49.87 16.75
C SER A 513 -2.63 -50.79 15.71
N SER A 514 -2.86 -50.54 14.41
CA SER A 514 -2.10 -51.15 13.32
C SER A 514 -1.27 -50.10 12.58
N ARG A 515 0.05 -50.31 12.57
CA ARG A 515 1.04 -49.59 11.77
C ARG A 515 0.74 -49.81 10.28
N VAL A 516 0.47 -48.73 9.54
CA VAL A 516 0.43 -48.75 8.08
C VAL A 516 1.75 -48.18 7.54
N GLY A 517 2.52 -49.04 6.87
CA GLY A 517 3.67 -48.63 6.07
C GLY A 517 3.21 -48.08 4.73
N THR A 518 3.55 -46.84 4.42
CA THR A 518 3.25 -46.19 3.14
C THR A 518 4.37 -46.43 2.13
N THR A 519 4.17 -47.38 1.23
CA THR A 519 4.89 -47.44 -0.05
C THR A 519 4.00 -46.87 -1.15
N THR A 520 4.26 -45.62 -1.53
CA THR A 520 3.63 -44.96 -2.69
C THR A 520 4.21 -45.57 -3.96
N THR A 521 3.36 -46.13 -4.83
CA THR A 521 3.83 -46.86 -6.02
C THR A 521 4.07 -45.93 -7.20
N LYS A 522 5.02 -46.29 -8.08
CA LYS A 522 5.39 -45.56 -9.32
C LYS A 522 4.19 -45.19 -10.22
N ALA A 523 3.08 -45.93 -10.11
CA ALA A 523 1.84 -45.66 -10.83
C ALA A 523 1.14 -44.36 -10.37
N GLN A 524 1.23 -44.00 -9.08
CA GLN A 524 0.64 -42.77 -8.55
C GLN A 524 1.39 -41.53 -9.06
N TRP A 525 2.71 -41.63 -9.26
CA TRP A 525 3.51 -40.57 -9.88
C TRP A 525 3.17 -40.36 -11.36
N ALA A 526 3.00 -41.44 -12.12
CA ALA A 526 2.61 -41.33 -13.54
C ALA A 526 1.21 -40.69 -13.71
N SER A 527 0.27 -41.02 -12.82
CA SER A 527 -1.07 -40.43 -12.83
C SER A 527 -1.04 -38.94 -12.45
N ALA A 528 -0.26 -38.55 -11.44
CA ALA A 528 -0.09 -37.15 -11.04
C ALA A 528 0.56 -36.30 -12.13
N THR A 529 1.59 -36.81 -12.82
CA THR A 529 2.26 -36.11 -13.93
C THR A 529 1.33 -35.95 -15.14
N SER A 530 0.51 -36.96 -15.45
CA SER A 530 -0.48 -36.87 -16.54
C SER A 530 -1.58 -35.84 -16.26
N ALA A 531 -2.09 -35.82 -15.02
CA ALA A 531 -3.07 -34.82 -14.58
C ALA A 531 -2.49 -33.39 -14.62
N PHE A 532 -1.22 -33.22 -14.24
CA PHE A 532 -0.52 -31.94 -14.31
C PHE A 532 -0.34 -31.47 -15.76
N SER A 533 0.09 -32.34 -16.68
CA SER A 533 0.23 -32.00 -18.10
C SER A 533 -1.10 -31.61 -18.74
N SER A 534 -2.20 -32.28 -18.38
CA SER A 534 -3.55 -31.91 -18.84
C SER A 534 -3.99 -30.54 -18.31
N TYR A 535 -3.66 -30.23 -17.06
CA TYR A 535 -3.94 -28.93 -16.46
C TYR A 535 -3.16 -27.80 -17.15
N VAL A 536 -1.86 -28.01 -17.42
CA VAL A 536 -1.01 -27.05 -18.14
C VAL A 536 -1.55 -26.81 -19.55
N ALA A 537 -1.95 -27.84 -20.29
CA ALA A 537 -2.54 -27.69 -21.62
C ALA A 537 -3.85 -26.88 -21.59
N LYS A 538 -4.70 -27.10 -20.57
CA LYS A 538 -5.97 -26.37 -20.41
C LYS A 538 -5.74 -24.91 -20.01
N ALA A 539 -4.77 -24.63 -19.14
CA ALA A 539 -4.37 -23.27 -18.79
C ALA A 539 -3.83 -22.50 -20.01
N SER A 540 -3.00 -23.14 -20.84
CA SER A 540 -2.52 -22.55 -22.09
C SER A 540 -3.66 -22.25 -23.07
N SER A 541 -4.66 -23.14 -23.19
CA SER A 541 -5.84 -22.89 -24.02
C SER A 541 -6.67 -21.68 -23.55
N PHE A 542 -6.86 -21.52 -22.24
CA PHE A 542 -7.58 -20.37 -21.69
C PHE A 542 -6.80 -19.06 -21.84
N ALA A 543 -5.46 -19.12 -21.77
CA ALA A 543 -4.61 -17.97 -22.03
C ALA A 543 -4.74 -17.50 -23.50
N GLU A 544 -4.75 -18.42 -24.47
CA GLU A 544 -4.97 -18.09 -25.88
C GLU A 544 -6.39 -17.56 -26.16
N GLU A 545 -7.41 -18.13 -25.52
CA GLU A 545 -8.79 -17.61 -25.62
C GLU A 545 -8.90 -16.20 -25.03
N GLY A 546 -8.28 -15.96 -23.88
CA GLY A 546 -8.19 -14.65 -23.24
C GLY A 546 -7.48 -13.62 -24.13
N LYS A 547 -6.39 -14.02 -24.79
CA LYS A 547 -5.66 -13.20 -25.77
C LYS A 547 -6.56 -12.79 -26.95
N SER A 548 -7.32 -13.74 -27.50
CA SER A 548 -8.27 -13.48 -28.60
C SER A 548 -9.39 -12.50 -28.20
N ARG A 549 -9.96 -12.68 -26.99
CA ARG A 549 -11.01 -11.78 -26.46
C ARG A 549 -10.47 -10.37 -26.18
N ALA A 550 -9.26 -10.26 -25.64
CA ALA A 550 -8.62 -8.97 -25.39
C ALA A 550 -8.30 -8.22 -26.69
N ALA A 551 -7.78 -8.91 -27.71
CA ALA A 551 -7.54 -8.33 -29.03
C ALA A 551 -8.83 -7.82 -29.68
N SER A 552 -9.92 -8.59 -29.58
CA SER A 552 -11.24 -8.17 -30.06
C SER A 552 -11.77 -6.93 -29.34
N ALA A 553 -11.69 -6.89 -28.01
CA ALA A 553 -12.12 -5.74 -27.22
C ALA A 553 -11.28 -4.48 -27.52
N TYR A 554 -9.97 -4.63 -27.73
CA TYR A 554 -9.09 -3.53 -28.08
C TYR A 554 -9.40 -2.96 -29.47
N SER A 555 -9.66 -3.83 -30.45
CA SER A 555 -10.08 -3.41 -31.81
C SER A 555 -11.37 -2.58 -31.75
N VAL A 556 -12.38 -3.04 -31.01
CA VAL A 556 -13.64 -2.30 -30.83
C VAL A 556 -13.42 -0.95 -30.14
N ALA A 557 -12.53 -0.88 -29.15
CA ALA A 557 -12.20 0.37 -28.46
C ALA A 557 -11.45 1.35 -29.38
N ALA A 558 -10.49 0.87 -30.19
CA ALA A 558 -9.75 1.67 -31.14
C ALA A 558 -10.68 2.33 -32.18
N THR A 559 -11.61 1.55 -32.77
CA THR A 559 -12.60 2.10 -33.72
C THR A 559 -13.50 3.17 -33.10
N LYS A 560 -13.85 3.04 -31.81
CA LYS A 560 -14.63 4.07 -31.10
C LYS A 560 -13.83 5.36 -30.90
N VAL A 561 -12.55 5.25 -30.57
CA VAL A 561 -11.67 6.42 -30.39
C VAL A 561 -11.45 7.14 -31.72
N GLU A 562 -11.21 6.40 -32.81
CA GLU A 562 -11.10 6.98 -34.16
C GLU A 562 -12.38 7.69 -34.59
N SER A 563 -13.55 7.09 -34.30
CA SER A 563 -14.85 7.72 -34.61
C SER A 563 -15.06 9.01 -33.81
N ALA A 564 -14.74 9.00 -32.51
CA ALA A 564 -14.86 10.17 -31.65
C ALA A 564 -13.88 11.29 -32.06
N ALA A 565 -12.67 10.93 -32.49
CA ALA A 565 -11.68 11.89 -33.00
C ALA A 565 -12.12 12.53 -34.32
N ALA A 566 -12.72 11.75 -35.22
CA ALA A 566 -13.30 12.25 -36.46
C ALA A 566 -14.47 13.21 -36.21
N GLU A 567 -15.35 12.88 -35.25
CA GLU A 567 -16.47 13.73 -34.84
C GLU A 567 -15.97 15.05 -34.21
N ALA A 568 -15.01 14.99 -33.29
CA ALA A 568 -14.42 16.18 -32.67
C ALA A 568 -13.75 17.11 -33.70
N THR A 569 -13.08 16.53 -34.71
CA THR A 569 -12.47 17.29 -35.81
C THR A 569 -13.52 17.98 -36.67
N SER A 570 -14.64 17.30 -36.96
CA SER A 570 -15.77 17.87 -37.69
C SER A 570 -16.41 19.06 -36.94
N VAL A 571 -16.63 18.91 -35.63
CA VAL A 571 -17.18 19.99 -34.78
C VAL A 571 -16.22 21.18 -34.70
N ALA A 572 -14.92 20.93 -34.55
CA ALA A 572 -13.92 22.00 -34.53
C ALA A 572 -13.89 22.78 -35.86
N ALA A 573 -14.00 22.07 -36.99
CA ALA A 573 -14.07 22.69 -38.32
C ALA A 573 -15.33 23.56 -38.49
N SER A 574 -16.49 23.12 -37.98
CA SER A 574 -17.73 23.92 -38.04
C SER A 574 -17.62 25.20 -37.21
N VAL A 575 -17.11 25.10 -35.98
CA VAL A 575 -16.93 26.24 -35.08
C VAL A 575 -15.99 27.29 -35.68
N TRP A 576 -14.90 26.85 -36.32
CA TRP A 576 -13.98 27.75 -37.02
C TRP A 576 -14.62 28.43 -38.23
N SER A 577 -15.41 27.70 -39.00
CA SER A 577 -16.16 28.26 -40.13
C SER A 577 -17.15 29.34 -39.68
N ASP A 578 -17.89 29.07 -38.60
CA ASP A 578 -18.88 30.01 -38.06
C ASP A 578 -18.22 31.26 -37.46
N ALA A 579 -17.11 31.10 -36.75
CA ALA A 579 -16.33 32.22 -36.22
C ALA A 579 -15.77 33.10 -37.36
N ALA A 580 -15.25 32.49 -38.43
CA ALA A 580 -14.75 33.21 -39.59
C ALA A 580 -15.88 33.94 -40.35
N ALA A 581 -17.08 33.35 -40.42
CA ALA A 581 -18.25 33.99 -41.01
C ALA A 581 -18.71 35.22 -40.19
N GLY A 582 -18.75 35.08 -38.86
CA GLY A 582 -19.08 36.18 -37.94
C GLY A 582 -18.09 37.35 -38.04
N GLN A 583 -16.79 37.05 -38.12
CA GLN A 583 -15.75 38.07 -38.26
C GLN A 583 -15.86 38.82 -39.60
N ARG A 584 -16.19 38.12 -40.70
CA ARG A 584 -16.45 38.76 -42.00
C ARG A 584 -17.66 39.70 -41.95
N GLN A 585 -18.76 39.29 -41.30
CA GLN A 585 -19.93 40.17 -41.14
C GLN A 585 -19.63 41.42 -40.29
N ALA A 586 -18.82 41.28 -39.24
CA ALA A 586 -18.39 42.41 -38.42
C ALA A 586 -17.56 43.42 -39.22
N ILE A 587 -16.61 42.95 -40.04
CA ILE A 587 -15.79 43.79 -40.92
C ILE A 587 -16.66 44.52 -41.96
N VAL A 588 -17.60 43.81 -42.62
CA VAL A 588 -18.52 44.42 -43.59
C VAL A 588 -19.40 45.48 -42.95
N SER A 589 -19.88 45.24 -41.72
CA SER A 589 -20.69 46.21 -40.97
C SER A 589 -19.89 47.45 -40.58
N SER A 590 -18.64 47.27 -40.14
CA SER A 590 -17.73 48.38 -39.81
C SER A 590 -17.39 49.23 -41.05
N LEU A 591 -17.20 48.62 -42.22
CA LEU A 591 -16.91 49.33 -43.46
C LEU A 591 -18.12 50.09 -44.01
N LYS A 592 -19.34 49.60 -43.77
CA LYS A 592 -20.58 50.32 -44.12
C LYS A 592 -20.82 51.52 -43.20
N GLY A 593 -20.51 51.39 -41.90
CA GLY A 593 -20.63 52.49 -40.94
C GLY A 593 -19.62 53.63 -41.17
N ALA A 594 -18.45 53.35 -41.74
CA ALA A 594 -17.44 54.37 -42.05
C ALA A 594 -17.69 55.15 -43.36
N ARG A 595 -18.72 54.77 -44.14
CA ARG A 595 -19.11 55.44 -45.40
C ARG A 595 -20.38 56.30 -45.28
N ALA A 596 -21.06 56.24 -44.13
CA ALA A 596 -22.14 57.14 -43.76
C ALA A 596 -21.56 58.24 -42.86
#